data_AF-A0A7C3KKD5-F1
#
_entry.id   AF-A0A7C3KKD5-F1
#
_cell.length_a   1.000
_cell.length_b   1.000
_cell.length_c   1.000
_cell.angle_alpha   90.00
_cell.angle_beta   90.00
_cell.angle_gamma   90.00
#
_symmetry.space_group_name_H-M   'P 1'
#
loop_
_entity.id
_entity.type
_entity.pdbx_description
1 polymer ?
#
loop_
_entity_poly.entity_id
_entity_poly.type
_entity_poly.pdbx_seq_one_letter_code
_entity_poly.pdbx_strand_id
1 'polypeptide(L)'
;MLIETARYELPPEGITLLGYIVRRMHKTEWLVKASAALAEGKTEQALEYAAVYAATSSTSFGRAYYQPRFNRVGDQVSEADPTTGATVTAKLENDSPHYHITYEAILPDSGAFRGSERITGTTVGWRGLGMPAPSKFTFTSGNYTAEFEGVLTSELALSLFGNARIRAYGFLNIRDNRGNSGRLELNRAGDISIRINEQPEVSHSIAKITWMNVRFLHQPV
;
A
#
# COMPACT_ATOMS: atom_id res chain seq x y z
N MET A 1 -0.62 23.19 1.08
CA MET A 1 0.60 22.63 1.72
C MET A 1 0.64 21.16 1.34
N LEU A 2 1.49 20.75 0.40
CA LEU A 2 1.68 19.33 0.07
C LEU A 2 2.36 18.68 1.27
N ILE A 3 1.56 18.02 2.11
CA ILE A 3 2.10 17.12 3.14
C ILE A 3 2.66 15.93 2.36
N GLU A 4 3.98 15.75 2.38
CA GLU A 4 4.59 14.53 1.83
C GLU A 4 3.89 13.32 2.46
N THR A 5 3.40 12.36 1.67
CA THR A 5 2.65 11.18 2.13
C THR A 5 3.38 10.47 3.26
N ALA A 6 4.71 10.38 3.15
CA ALA A 6 5.59 9.82 4.17
C ALA A 6 5.54 10.54 5.53
N ARG A 7 5.11 11.81 5.63
CA ARG A 7 5.03 12.54 6.90
C ARG A 7 3.83 12.10 7.76
N TYR A 8 2.75 11.67 7.12
CA TYR A 8 1.62 11.07 7.83
C TYR A 8 1.97 9.64 8.29
N GLU A 9 2.58 8.88 7.38
CA GLU A 9 2.99 7.48 7.61
C GLU A 9 4.14 7.39 8.65
N LEU A 10 5.08 8.33 8.63
CA LEU A 10 6.23 8.47 9.55
C LEU A 10 6.16 9.82 10.28
N PRO A 11 5.31 9.95 11.31
CA PRO A 11 5.12 11.21 12.01
C PRO A 11 6.37 11.62 12.82
N PRO A 12 6.66 12.92 13.01
CA PRO A 12 7.89 13.39 13.68
C PRO A 12 8.10 12.86 15.10
N GLU A 13 7.02 12.62 15.85
CA GLU A 13 7.04 12.09 17.21
C GLU A 13 7.50 10.62 17.33
N GLY A 14 7.68 9.93 16.20
CA GLY A 14 8.10 8.54 16.16
C GLY A 14 6.93 7.54 16.16
N ILE A 15 7.08 6.46 15.41
CA ILE A 15 6.09 5.37 15.31
C ILE A 15 6.77 4.00 15.32
N THR A 16 5.99 2.95 15.55
CA THR A 16 6.44 1.56 15.38
C THR A 16 6.37 1.14 13.90
N LEU A 17 7.07 0.08 13.51
CA LEU A 17 7.01 -0.47 12.16
C LEU A 17 5.57 -0.82 11.76
N LEU A 18 4.81 -1.50 12.63
CA LEU A 18 3.42 -1.85 12.36
C LEU A 18 2.51 -0.61 12.29
N GLY A 19 2.74 0.41 13.12
CA GLY A 19 1.98 1.67 13.02
C GLY A 19 2.25 2.42 11.71
N TYR A 20 3.50 2.47 11.26
CA TYR A 20 3.85 2.99 9.93
C TYR A 20 3.12 2.23 8.81
N ILE A 21 3.11 0.89 8.88
CA ILE A 21 2.43 0.04 7.89
C ILE A 21 0.92 0.28 7.90
N VAL A 22 0.28 0.33 9.07
CA VAL A 22 -1.16 0.63 9.18
C VAL A 22 -1.49 1.97 8.52
N ARG A 23 -0.73 3.03 8.81
CA ARG A 23 -0.96 4.35 8.18
C ARG A 23 -0.66 4.37 6.69
N ARG A 24 0.33 3.60 6.22
CA ARG A 24 0.57 3.39 4.78
C ARG A 24 -0.64 2.75 4.10
N MET A 25 -1.38 1.91 4.80
CA MET A 25 -2.59 1.28 4.29
C MET A 25 -3.85 2.18 4.38
N HIS A 26 -3.79 3.36 5.01
CA HIS A 26 -4.91 4.34 5.05
C HIS A 26 -5.12 5.05 3.70
N LYS A 27 -5.34 4.25 2.67
CA LYS A 27 -5.64 4.61 1.29
C LYS A 27 -6.90 3.88 0.83
N THR A 28 -7.75 3.48 1.78
CA THR A 28 -8.87 2.56 1.56
C THR A 28 -9.98 3.17 0.70
N GLU A 29 -9.91 4.47 0.39
CA GLU A 29 -10.74 5.11 -0.65
C GLU A 29 -10.68 4.38 -2.00
N TRP A 30 -9.56 3.73 -2.34
CA TRP A 30 -9.44 2.92 -3.54
C TRP A 30 -10.29 1.65 -3.47
N LEU A 31 -10.38 1.02 -2.30
CA LEU A 31 -11.27 -0.13 -2.10
C LEU A 31 -12.74 0.30 -2.11
N VAL A 32 -13.08 1.47 -1.56
CA VAL A 32 -14.43 2.05 -1.68
C VAL A 32 -14.81 2.28 -3.15
N LYS A 33 -13.89 2.83 -3.95
CA LYS A 33 -14.09 2.98 -5.41
C LYS A 33 -14.26 1.62 -6.10
N ALA A 34 -13.52 0.60 -5.67
CA ALA A 34 -13.68 -0.76 -6.19
C ALA A 34 -15.07 -1.33 -5.87
N SER A 35 -15.54 -1.24 -4.62
CA SER A 35 -16.91 -1.63 -4.24
C SER A 35 -17.97 -0.89 -5.05
N ALA A 36 -17.81 0.43 -5.25
CA ALA A 36 -18.74 1.23 -6.06
C ALA A 36 -18.78 0.77 -7.53
N ALA A 37 -17.62 0.51 -8.15
CA ALA A 37 -17.54 -0.03 -9.50
C ALA A 37 -18.22 -1.40 -9.63
N LEU A 38 -18.09 -2.26 -8.61
CA LEU A 38 -18.78 -3.57 -8.57
C LEU A 38 -20.31 -3.42 -8.51
N ALA A 39 -20.81 -2.45 -7.74
CA ALA A 39 -22.25 -2.16 -7.68
C ALA A 39 -22.82 -1.73 -9.04
N GLU A 40 -21.98 -1.13 -9.89
CA GLU A 40 -22.31 -0.75 -11.27
C GLU A 40 -22.00 -1.86 -12.31
N GLY A 41 -21.55 -3.04 -11.87
CA GLY A 41 -21.18 -4.15 -12.76
C GLY A 41 -19.84 -3.98 -13.49
N LYS A 42 -19.05 -2.96 -13.15
CA LYS A 42 -17.77 -2.62 -13.79
C LYS A 42 -16.61 -3.38 -13.16
N THR A 43 -16.55 -4.69 -13.44
CA THR A 43 -15.59 -5.62 -12.79
C THR A 43 -14.13 -5.32 -13.13
N GLU A 44 -13.81 -4.94 -14.37
CA GLU A 44 -12.45 -4.54 -14.77
C GLU A 44 -11.97 -3.31 -14.00
N GLN A 45 -12.82 -2.30 -13.87
CA GLN A 45 -12.51 -1.08 -13.13
C GLN A 45 -12.36 -1.34 -11.62
N ALA A 46 -13.14 -2.27 -11.07
CA ALA A 46 -12.98 -2.70 -9.69
C ALA A 46 -11.62 -3.39 -9.47
N LEU A 47 -11.20 -4.26 -10.41
CA LEU A 47 -9.89 -4.90 -10.37
C LEU A 47 -8.76 -3.86 -10.43
N GLU A 48 -8.89 -2.86 -11.30
CA GLU A 48 -7.94 -1.74 -11.39
C GLU A 48 -7.80 -1.00 -10.06
N TYR A 49 -8.92 -0.56 -9.46
CA TYR A 49 -8.89 0.18 -8.20
C TYR A 49 -8.33 -0.65 -7.04
N ALA A 50 -8.70 -1.92 -6.95
CA ALA A 50 -8.14 -2.82 -5.94
C ALA A 50 -6.63 -3.07 -6.16
N ALA A 51 -6.16 -3.11 -7.42
CA ALA A 51 -4.74 -3.22 -7.74
C ALA A 51 -3.95 -1.96 -7.35
N VAL A 52 -4.51 -0.76 -7.60
CA VAL A 52 -3.93 0.51 -7.12
C VAL A 52 -3.84 0.52 -5.60
N TYR A 53 -4.88 0.07 -4.89
CA TYR A 53 -4.80 -0.08 -3.44
C TYR A 53 -3.67 -1.03 -3.04
N ALA A 54 -3.60 -2.23 -3.61
CA ALA A 54 -2.58 -3.23 -3.27
C ALA A 54 -1.14 -2.69 -3.44
N ALA A 55 -0.87 -1.94 -4.50
CA ALA A 55 0.43 -1.32 -4.73
C ALA A 55 0.72 -0.18 -3.72
N THR A 56 -0.26 0.71 -3.51
CA THR A 56 -0.09 1.91 -2.67
C THR A 56 -0.12 1.63 -1.16
N SER A 57 -0.80 0.56 -0.73
CA SER A 57 -0.85 0.10 0.66
C SER A 57 0.45 -0.57 1.11
N SER A 58 1.28 -0.94 0.12
CA SER A 58 2.49 -1.75 0.29
C SER A 58 3.77 -0.93 0.05
N THR A 59 3.62 0.32 -0.36
CA THR A 59 4.75 1.19 -0.73
C THR A 59 4.56 2.62 -0.22
N SER A 60 5.68 3.30 0.00
CA SER A 60 5.73 4.68 0.45
C SER A 60 6.72 5.47 -0.41
N PHE A 61 6.44 6.77 -0.55
CA PHE A 61 7.29 7.69 -1.30
C PHE A 61 7.46 8.98 -0.49
N GLY A 62 8.70 9.42 -0.32
CA GLY A 62 9.00 10.65 0.42
C GLY A 62 10.31 10.57 1.20
N ARG A 63 10.54 11.53 2.09
CA ARG A 63 11.75 11.55 2.91
C ARG A 63 11.70 10.46 3.98
N ALA A 64 12.83 9.80 4.21
CA ALA A 64 13.03 8.98 5.40
C ALA A 64 13.50 9.90 6.53
N TYR A 65 12.61 10.16 7.49
CA TYR A 65 12.91 11.04 8.62
C TYR A 65 13.69 10.31 9.72
N TYR A 66 13.30 9.06 9.99
CA TYR A 66 13.90 8.18 10.98
C TYR A 66 13.56 6.73 10.64
N GLN A 67 14.22 5.78 11.30
CA GLN A 67 13.86 4.37 11.25
C GLN A 67 12.81 4.07 12.34
N PRO A 68 11.63 3.52 11.99
CA PRO A 68 10.62 3.15 12.98
C PRO A 68 11.14 2.17 14.03
N ARG A 69 10.52 2.18 15.21
CA ARG A 69 10.81 1.19 16.24
C ARG A 69 10.25 -0.17 15.83
N PHE A 70 11.08 -1.21 15.89
CA PHE A 70 10.64 -2.56 15.53
C PHE A 70 9.67 -3.13 16.57
N ASN A 71 8.67 -3.84 16.07
CA ASN A 71 7.73 -4.62 16.84
C ASN A 71 8.30 -6.00 17.19
N ARG A 72 7.68 -6.69 18.15
CA ARG A 72 7.96 -8.09 18.45
C ARG A 72 7.06 -9.01 17.63
N VAL A 73 7.52 -10.23 17.37
CA VAL A 73 6.69 -11.27 16.77
C VAL A 73 5.42 -11.47 17.62
N GLY A 74 4.26 -11.49 16.97
CA GLY A 74 2.95 -11.57 17.59
C GLY A 74 2.30 -10.21 17.86
N ASP A 75 3.06 -9.10 17.84
CA ASP A 75 2.49 -7.76 17.98
C ASP A 75 1.52 -7.47 16.83
N GLN A 76 0.46 -6.73 17.15
CA GLN A 76 -0.55 -6.27 16.21
C GLN A 76 -0.88 -4.80 16.50
N VAL A 77 -1.08 -4.02 15.44
CA VAL A 77 -1.59 -2.64 15.51
C VAL A 77 -2.85 -2.57 14.66
N SER A 78 -3.86 -1.85 15.15
CA SER A 78 -5.11 -1.60 14.43
C SER A 78 -5.51 -0.14 14.58
N GLU A 79 -5.78 0.54 13.48
CA GLU A 79 -6.29 1.92 13.43
C GLU A 79 -7.42 2.00 12.40
N ALA A 80 -8.33 2.96 12.58
CA ALA A 80 -9.32 3.28 11.56
C ALA A 80 -8.71 4.24 10.52
N ASP A 81 -8.91 3.97 9.24
CA ASP A 81 -8.62 4.94 8.18
C ASP A 81 -9.52 6.16 8.39
N PRO A 82 -8.95 7.36 8.65
CA PRO A 82 -9.74 8.55 8.96
C PRO A 82 -10.62 9.02 7.81
N THR A 83 -10.36 8.57 6.58
CA THR A 83 -11.09 9.00 5.38
C THR A 83 -12.36 8.19 5.18
N THR A 84 -12.32 6.89 5.44
CA THR A 84 -13.40 5.95 5.11
C THR A 84 -14.02 5.27 6.34
N GLY A 85 -13.34 5.32 7.48
CA GLY A 85 -13.70 4.55 8.67
C GLY A 85 -13.35 3.05 8.59
N ALA A 86 -12.66 2.61 7.52
CA ALA A 86 -12.22 1.23 7.40
C ALA A 86 -11.26 0.85 8.53
N THR A 87 -11.42 -0.33 9.14
CA THR A 87 -10.49 -0.82 10.15
C THR A 87 -9.30 -1.47 9.47
N VAL A 88 -8.11 -0.94 9.72
CA VAL A 88 -6.84 -1.41 9.15
C VAL A 88 -5.99 -2.02 10.24
N THR A 89 -5.50 -3.23 10.00
CA THR A 89 -4.73 -4.02 10.95
C THR A 89 -3.46 -4.54 10.30
N ALA A 90 -2.34 -4.48 11.02
CA ALA A 90 -1.10 -5.15 10.63
C ALA A 90 -0.54 -5.96 11.81
N LYS A 91 0.03 -7.12 11.51
CA LYS A 91 0.61 -8.04 12.48
C LYS A 91 1.96 -8.55 12.02
N LEU A 92 2.93 -8.61 12.93
CA LEU A 92 4.23 -9.22 12.68
C LEU A 92 4.13 -10.72 13.00
N GLU A 93 4.10 -11.57 11.99
CA GLU A 93 4.00 -13.03 12.16
C GLU A 93 5.35 -13.67 12.46
N ASN A 94 6.43 -13.14 11.88
CA ASN A 94 7.79 -13.63 12.07
C ASN A 94 8.81 -12.55 11.68
N ASP A 95 10.00 -12.57 12.26
CA ASP A 95 11.14 -11.72 11.93
C ASP A 95 12.38 -12.49 11.47
N SER A 96 12.36 -13.84 11.52
CA SER A 96 13.49 -14.70 11.14
C SER A 96 13.04 -16.02 10.50
N PRO A 97 13.59 -16.44 9.34
CA PRO A 97 14.70 -15.84 8.60
C PRO A 97 14.31 -14.58 7.79
N HIS A 98 13.02 -14.29 7.70
CA HIS A 98 12.47 -13.15 6.96
C HIS A 98 11.39 -12.47 7.78
N TYR A 99 11.30 -11.15 7.66
CA TYR A 99 10.16 -10.41 8.18
C TYR A 99 8.91 -10.80 7.40
N HIS A 100 7.94 -11.38 8.09
CA HIS A 100 6.66 -11.75 7.54
C HIS A 100 5.57 -10.95 8.23
N ILE A 101 4.92 -10.08 7.46
CA ILE A 101 3.89 -9.18 7.96
C ILE A 101 2.60 -9.52 7.25
N THR A 102 1.53 -9.71 8.02
CA THR A 102 0.18 -9.87 7.51
C THR A 102 -0.61 -8.61 7.79
N TYR A 103 -1.57 -8.33 6.93
CA TYR A 103 -2.39 -7.14 7.07
C TYR A 103 -3.80 -7.35 6.53
N GLU A 104 -4.71 -6.54 7.05
CA GLU A 104 -6.14 -6.60 6.78
C GLU A 104 -6.70 -5.17 6.76
N ALA A 105 -7.56 -4.88 5.80
CA ALA A 105 -8.41 -3.70 5.82
C ALA A 105 -9.86 -4.15 5.63
N ILE A 106 -10.71 -3.86 6.61
CA ILE A 106 -12.15 -4.15 6.59
C ILE A 106 -12.90 -2.84 6.39
N LEU A 107 -13.59 -2.72 5.26
CA LEU A 107 -14.44 -1.59 4.93
C LEU A 107 -15.74 -1.62 5.75
N PRO A 108 -16.40 -0.46 5.96
CA PRO A 108 -17.71 -0.40 6.61
C PRO A 108 -18.81 -1.21 5.91
N ASP A 109 -18.68 -1.42 4.59
CA ASP A 109 -19.60 -2.23 3.77
C ASP A 109 -19.28 -3.73 3.81
N SER A 110 -18.39 -4.17 4.71
CA SER A 110 -17.88 -5.54 4.84
C SER A 110 -16.98 -6.02 3.69
N GLY A 111 -16.61 -5.14 2.75
CA GLY A 111 -15.50 -5.42 1.83
C GLY A 111 -14.20 -5.63 2.60
N ALA A 112 -13.41 -6.63 2.22
CA ALA A 112 -12.19 -6.99 2.93
C ALA A 112 -11.02 -7.11 1.97
N PHE A 113 -9.92 -6.45 2.33
CA PHE A 113 -8.61 -6.65 1.71
C PHE A 113 -7.68 -7.32 2.70
N ARG A 114 -7.03 -8.40 2.29
CA ARG A 114 -6.06 -9.13 3.09
C ARG A 114 -4.78 -9.26 2.29
N GLY A 115 -3.65 -9.28 2.97
CA GLY A 115 -2.43 -9.74 2.31
C GLY A 115 -1.28 -10.02 3.27
N SER A 116 -0.18 -10.40 2.65
CA SER A 116 1.07 -10.71 3.33
C SER A 116 2.26 -10.27 2.50
N GLU A 117 3.27 -9.72 3.16
CA GLU A 117 4.57 -9.35 2.62
C GLU A 117 5.67 -10.13 3.34
N ARG A 118 6.64 -10.64 2.59
CA ARG A 118 7.86 -11.27 3.14
C ARG A 118 9.08 -10.48 2.74
N ILE A 119 9.69 -9.74 3.64
CA ILE A 119 10.92 -9.00 3.32
C ILE A 119 12.09 -9.98 3.35
N THR A 120 12.64 -10.31 2.17
CA THR A 120 13.62 -11.40 2.03
C THR A 120 15.07 -10.98 2.32
N GLY A 121 15.30 -9.70 2.61
CA GLY A 121 16.60 -9.15 2.99
C GLY A 121 16.81 -7.75 2.40
N THR A 122 18.03 -7.23 2.56
CA THR A 122 18.44 -5.95 1.98
C THR A 122 19.44 -6.19 0.84
N THR A 123 19.12 -5.70 -0.36
CA THR A 123 20.03 -5.64 -1.50
C THR A 123 20.75 -4.30 -1.53
N VAL A 124 22.07 -4.31 -1.69
CA VAL A 124 22.87 -3.09 -1.82
C VAL A 124 23.10 -2.82 -3.29
N GLY A 125 22.68 -1.66 -3.78
CA GLY A 125 22.91 -1.24 -5.15
C GLY A 125 23.46 0.18 -5.24
N TRP A 126 23.94 0.56 -6.42
CA TRP A 126 24.46 1.89 -6.72
C TRP A 126 23.43 3.02 -6.49
N ARG A 127 22.13 2.68 -6.47
CA ARG A 127 21.01 3.63 -6.33
C ARG A 127 20.40 3.67 -4.92
N GLY A 128 20.84 2.79 -4.01
CA GLY A 128 20.30 2.69 -2.65
C GLY A 128 20.23 1.26 -2.12
N LEU A 129 19.57 1.12 -0.98
CA LEU A 129 19.29 -0.15 -0.31
C LEU A 129 17.89 -0.63 -0.69
N GLY A 130 17.79 -1.71 -1.45
CA GLY A 130 16.53 -2.34 -1.83
C GLY A 130 16.09 -3.39 -0.83
N MET A 131 14.79 -3.52 -0.59
CA MET A 131 14.17 -4.51 0.28
C MET A 131 13.04 -5.17 -0.50
N PRO A 132 13.34 -6.22 -1.30
CA PRO A 132 12.32 -6.92 -2.06
C PRO A 132 11.37 -7.65 -1.12
N ALA A 133 10.08 -7.46 -1.35
CA ALA A 133 9.03 -8.15 -0.64
C ALA A 133 8.14 -8.87 -1.65
N PRO A 134 8.24 -10.21 -1.76
CA PRO A 134 7.17 -11.00 -2.34
C PRO A 134 5.87 -10.71 -1.59
N SER A 135 4.86 -10.34 -2.35
CA SER A 135 3.59 -9.86 -1.82
C SER A 135 2.45 -10.68 -2.42
N LYS A 136 1.51 -11.06 -1.56
CA LYS A 136 0.26 -11.71 -1.96
C LYS A 136 -0.90 -11.00 -1.30
N PHE A 137 -1.92 -10.70 -2.09
CA PHE A 137 -3.10 -9.98 -1.66
C PHE A 137 -4.38 -10.60 -2.20
N THR A 138 -5.46 -10.38 -1.46
CA THR A 138 -6.82 -10.75 -1.86
C THR A 138 -7.78 -9.62 -1.48
N PHE A 139 -8.62 -9.22 -2.42
CA PHE A 139 -9.75 -8.33 -2.17
C PHE A 139 -11.05 -9.12 -2.34
N THR A 140 -12.00 -8.90 -1.43
CA THR A 140 -13.34 -9.50 -1.48
C THR A 140 -14.40 -8.44 -1.23
N SER A 141 -15.48 -8.48 -2.02
CA SER A 141 -16.66 -7.65 -1.81
C SER A 141 -17.90 -8.39 -2.32
N GLY A 142 -18.76 -8.83 -1.41
CA GLY A 142 -19.83 -9.79 -1.71
C GLY A 142 -19.28 -11.08 -2.33
N ASN A 143 -19.78 -11.43 -3.53
CA ASN A 143 -19.33 -12.61 -4.27
C ASN A 143 -18.13 -12.34 -5.19
N TYR A 144 -17.58 -11.12 -5.20
CA TYR A 144 -16.41 -10.78 -5.98
C TYR A 144 -15.12 -11.08 -5.20
N THR A 145 -14.14 -11.67 -5.90
CA THR A 145 -12.80 -11.93 -5.35
C THR A 145 -11.76 -11.54 -6.40
N ALA A 146 -10.76 -10.77 -5.98
CA ALA A 146 -9.57 -10.45 -6.76
C ALA A 146 -8.30 -10.85 -6.02
N GLU A 147 -7.29 -11.29 -6.76
CA GLU A 147 -6.00 -11.71 -6.25
C GLU A 147 -4.88 -10.95 -6.93
N PHE A 148 -3.85 -10.63 -6.15
CA PHE A 148 -2.70 -9.85 -6.60
C PHE A 148 -1.43 -10.51 -6.05
N GLU A 149 -0.49 -10.84 -6.93
CA GLU A 149 0.73 -11.54 -6.56
C GLU A 149 1.92 -11.02 -7.35
N GLY A 150 3.03 -10.75 -6.65
CA GLY A 150 4.25 -10.29 -7.30
C GLY A 150 5.31 -9.89 -6.30
N VAL A 151 6.16 -8.95 -6.69
CA VAL A 151 7.24 -8.44 -5.85
C VAL A 151 7.20 -6.92 -5.89
N LEU A 152 7.04 -6.32 -4.71
CA LEU A 152 7.20 -4.89 -4.50
C LEU A 152 8.47 -4.68 -3.69
N THR A 153 9.36 -3.85 -4.20
CA THR A 153 10.65 -3.54 -3.57
C THR A 153 10.60 -2.13 -3.00
N SER A 154 10.71 -2.03 -1.68
CA SER A 154 10.98 -0.74 -1.04
C SER A 154 12.46 -0.41 -1.17
N GLU A 155 12.81 0.84 -1.47
CA GLU A 155 14.18 1.29 -1.70
C GLU A 155 14.48 2.53 -0.87
N LEU A 156 15.53 2.47 -0.05
CA LEU A 156 16.10 3.64 0.62
C LEU A 156 17.22 4.20 -0.25
N ALA A 157 16.93 5.29 -0.94
CA ALA A 157 17.89 6.05 -1.73
C ALA A 157 18.71 6.96 -0.80
N LEU A 158 19.98 6.64 -0.63
CA LEU A 158 20.92 7.45 0.15
C LEU A 158 21.33 8.67 -0.68
N SER A 159 21.37 9.86 -0.06
CA SER A 159 21.88 11.08 -0.67
C SER A 159 23.21 11.46 -0.04
N LEU A 160 24.18 11.89 -0.88
CA LEU A 160 25.44 12.48 -0.41
C LEU A 160 25.24 13.91 0.13
N PHE A 161 24.21 14.61 -0.34
CA PHE A 161 23.84 15.96 0.10
C PHE A 161 22.31 16.00 0.29
N GLY A 162 21.82 15.68 1.49
CA GLY A 162 20.39 15.73 1.86
C GLY A 162 19.90 14.48 2.60
N ASN A 163 18.60 14.46 2.92
CA ASN A 163 17.98 13.33 3.63
C ASN A 163 17.78 12.12 2.71
N ALA A 164 17.93 10.91 3.26
CA ALA A 164 17.58 9.69 2.55
C ALA A 164 16.11 9.71 2.12
N ARG A 165 15.80 9.08 0.98
CA ARG A 165 14.47 9.08 0.38
C ARG A 165 13.94 7.65 0.24
N ILE A 166 12.70 7.45 0.64
CA ILE A 166 11.94 6.23 0.41
C ILE A 166 11.35 6.29 -1.00
N ARG A 167 11.59 5.23 -1.78
CA ARG A 167 10.97 4.95 -3.07
C ARG A 167 10.52 3.50 -3.08
N ALA A 168 9.73 3.12 -4.08
CA ALA A 168 9.45 1.73 -4.35
C ALA A 168 9.38 1.47 -5.85
N TYR A 169 9.46 0.20 -6.23
CA TYR A 169 9.24 -0.28 -7.58
C TYR A 169 8.91 -1.77 -7.57
N GLY A 170 8.34 -2.28 -8.64
CA GLY A 170 8.03 -3.70 -8.75
C GLY A 170 6.84 -3.94 -9.65
N PHE A 171 6.18 -5.08 -9.44
CA PHE A 171 4.99 -5.44 -10.21
C PHE A 171 4.06 -6.33 -9.39
N LEU A 172 2.80 -6.38 -9.80
CA LEU A 172 1.82 -7.36 -9.37
C LEU A 172 1.14 -7.95 -10.61
N ASN A 173 1.05 -9.26 -10.69
CA ASN A 173 0.08 -9.92 -11.56
C ASN A 173 -1.28 -9.86 -10.86
N ILE A 174 -2.33 -9.54 -11.61
CA ILE A 174 -3.65 -9.26 -11.05
C ILE A 174 -4.70 -10.13 -11.76
N ARG A 175 -5.67 -10.64 -11.02
CA ARG A 175 -6.78 -11.43 -11.58
C ARG A 175 -8.01 -11.37 -10.70
N ASP A 176 -9.19 -11.63 -11.26
CA ASP A 176 -10.43 -11.79 -10.49
C ASP A 176 -11.23 -13.02 -10.87
N ASN A 177 -12.29 -13.29 -10.09
CA ASN A 177 -13.22 -14.38 -10.33
C ASN A 177 -14.29 -14.07 -11.39
N ARG A 178 -14.13 -12.98 -12.15
CA ARG A 178 -14.99 -12.57 -13.27
C ARG A 178 -14.32 -12.73 -14.62
N GLY A 179 -13.09 -13.25 -14.65
CA GLY A 179 -12.35 -13.55 -15.87
C GLY A 179 -11.37 -12.44 -16.29
N ASN A 180 -11.24 -11.37 -15.50
CA ASN A 180 -10.28 -10.31 -15.78
C ASN A 180 -8.90 -10.71 -15.26
N SER A 181 -7.86 -10.41 -16.02
CA SER A 181 -6.48 -10.62 -15.61
C SER A 181 -5.53 -9.60 -16.22
N GLY A 182 -4.38 -9.38 -15.60
CA GLY A 182 -3.48 -8.34 -16.05
C GLY A 182 -2.20 -8.23 -15.26
N ARG A 183 -1.53 -7.08 -15.45
CA ARG A 183 -0.30 -6.74 -14.74
C ARG A 183 -0.28 -5.26 -14.37
N LEU A 184 0.14 -4.99 -13.15
CA LEU A 184 0.46 -3.69 -12.62
C LEU A 184 1.99 -3.55 -12.52
N GLU A 185 2.53 -2.45 -13.01
CA GLU A 185 3.94 -2.07 -12.84
C GLU A 185 4.04 -0.77 -12.03
N LEU A 186 4.95 -0.77 -11.04
CA LEU A 186 5.26 0.39 -10.21
C LEU A 186 6.71 0.81 -10.48
N ASN A 187 6.91 2.08 -10.83
CA ASN A 187 8.24 2.64 -11.04
C ASN A 187 8.72 3.47 -9.83
N ARG A 188 10.01 3.83 -9.84
CA ARG A 188 10.66 4.61 -8.77
C ARG A 188 10.19 6.06 -8.64
N ALA A 189 9.50 6.60 -9.65
CA ALA A 189 8.86 7.91 -9.57
C ALA A 189 7.52 7.85 -8.83
N GLY A 190 7.02 6.65 -8.56
CA GLY A 190 5.71 6.42 -7.97
C GLY A 190 4.60 6.40 -9.00
N ASP A 191 4.91 6.23 -10.29
CA ASP A 191 3.88 6.02 -11.31
C ASP A 191 3.56 4.54 -11.41
N ILE A 192 2.26 4.28 -11.57
CA ILE A 192 1.66 2.97 -11.72
C ILE A 192 1.13 2.87 -13.15
N SER A 193 1.50 1.80 -13.85
CA SER A 193 0.91 1.42 -15.13
C SER A 193 0.14 0.11 -14.96
N ILE A 194 -1.10 0.04 -15.42
CA ILE A 194 -1.95 -1.15 -15.32
C ILE A 194 -2.44 -1.52 -16.71
N ARG A 195 -2.31 -2.80 -17.04
CA ARG A 195 -2.94 -3.39 -18.22
C ARG A 195 -3.78 -4.59 -17.80
N ILE A 196 -5.07 -4.54 -18.09
CA ILE A 196 -6.04 -5.61 -17.84
C ILE A 196 -6.56 -6.09 -19.18
N ASN A 197 -6.54 -7.41 -19.41
CA ASN A 197 -6.92 -8.04 -20.66
C ASN A 197 -6.16 -7.41 -21.84
N GLU A 198 -6.84 -7.15 -22.96
CA GLU A 198 -6.27 -6.48 -24.14
C GLU A 198 -6.55 -4.96 -24.16
N GLN A 199 -6.96 -4.38 -23.03
CA GLN A 199 -7.30 -2.96 -22.97
C GLN A 199 -6.05 -2.06 -23.00
N PRO A 200 -6.20 -0.79 -23.41
CA PRO A 200 -5.15 0.21 -23.28
C PRO A 200 -4.63 0.31 -21.84
N GLU A 201 -3.34 0.62 -21.71
CA GLU A 201 -2.73 0.85 -20.42
C GLU A 201 -3.31 2.09 -19.73
N VAL A 202 -3.64 1.94 -18.44
CA VAL A 202 -4.12 3.03 -17.58
C VAL A 202 -3.01 3.42 -16.61
N SER A 203 -2.82 4.72 -16.38
CA SER A 203 -1.76 5.24 -15.52
C SER A 203 -2.31 5.94 -14.28
N HIS A 204 -1.69 5.66 -13.12
CA HIS A 204 -1.92 6.33 -11.83
C HIS A 204 -0.59 6.87 -11.27
N SER A 205 -0.61 7.79 -10.31
CA SER A 205 0.63 8.31 -9.71
C SER A 205 0.51 8.49 -8.20
N ILE A 206 1.24 7.67 -7.43
CA ILE A 206 1.26 7.65 -5.95
C ILE A 206 1.71 9.00 -5.39
N ALA A 207 2.68 9.67 -6.03
CA ALA A 207 3.17 10.98 -5.60
C ALA A 207 2.11 12.10 -5.71
N LYS A 208 1.04 11.88 -6.49
CA LYS A 208 -0.11 12.79 -6.63
C LYS A 208 -1.36 12.27 -5.91
N ILE A 209 -1.39 10.99 -5.51
CA ILE A 209 -2.39 10.41 -4.59
C ILE A 209 -2.04 10.89 -3.18
N THR A 210 -2.17 12.19 -2.95
CA THR A 210 -1.87 12.83 -1.68
C THR A 210 -2.96 13.86 -1.39
N TRP A 211 -3.96 13.41 -0.62
CA TRP A 211 -5.01 14.19 0.06
C TRP A 211 -5.85 15.14 -0.80
N MET A 212 -6.85 14.59 -1.51
CA MET A 212 -8.11 15.32 -1.69
C MET A 212 -8.97 15.09 -0.44
N ASN A 213 -9.08 16.12 0.41
CA ASN A 213 -10.06 16.25 1.52
C ASN A 213 -9.78 15.58 2.88
N VAL A 214 -8.60 15.75 3.50
CA VAL A 214 -8.58 15.87 4.97
C VAL A 214 -8.64 17.33 5.35
N ARG A 215 -9.86 17.80 5.57
CA ARG A 215 -10.09 18.99 6.40
C ARG A 215 -9.61 18.62 7.79
N PHE A 216 -8.48 19.16 8.20
CA PHE A 216 -8.10 19.24 9.61
C PHE A 216 -9.23 19.99 10.33
N LEU A 217 -10.14 19.25 10.96
CA LEU A 217 -11.01 19.80 11.98
C LEU A 217 -10.08 20.29 13.09
N HIS A 218 -9.81 21.59 13.07
CA HIS A 218 -9.33 22.31 14.23
C HIS A 218 -10.36 22.07 15.35
N GLN A 219 -9.98 21.34 16.39
CA GLN A 219 -10.63 21.51 17.68
C GLN A 219 -10.00 22.74 18.34
N PRO A 220 -10.77 23.81 18.63
CA PRO A 220 -10.29 24.81 19.55
C PRO A 220 -10.38 24.25 20.98
N VAL A 221 -9.35 24.54 21.77
CA VAL A 221 -9.42 24.54 23.24
C VAL A 221 -10.14 25.81 23.66
#